data_AF-A0A6P6FIR6-F1
#
_entry.id   AF-A0A6P6FIR6-F1
#
_cell.length_a   1.000
_cell.length_b   1.000
_cell.length_c   1.000
_cell.angle_alpha   90.00
_cell.angle_beta   90.00
_cell.angle_gamma   90.00
#
_symmetry.space_group_name_H-M   'P 1'
#
loop_
_entity.id
_entity.type
_entity.pdbx_description
1 polymer ?
#
loop_
_entity_poly.entity_id
_entity_poly.type
_entity_poly.pdbx_seq_one_letter_code
_entity_poly.pdbx_strand_id
1 'polypeptide(L)'
;MLSQRFATKYVIKQFGKLISPFSTQIKIDDILTTYLKLDNNTIETFHEYKKKSKIIKISKNRLIRNCITLRDLDIRLEKKEYLLECLMLDPKLLKNRILVLKEVGIDSVDLFHIRRFSILMYKSVNQFKKLHGISSSQSIMRILFSNIGIKVDIPDQKMLKKETTMRIGSYYQLCVLYHKTYHMKLHDELFYKQKKMKYLSLTEMSRMLDVLKHKCQFDIEFLKQHLYLLNVDVDNVEQFLNEFKYLKINNKNMFEIIRIYPRILLRDVSETKELLQIFQSFEIPHRSLYTIVNGLKMKKDTFLRRYTAIENNLELAIWLKHPRIMFMTYFYKLVINRLTYLKHLNLANNANINTYLSNKEFFSRFLEGNTYVAAGKHLAYILRKELGHDKVHVLSSIQRHPYWRYVSLTQISETIQYLKEHFSIDNICKNIQIILYPMSTIDNTLNLLYKECSLQDGYNYTPTQYLALCLYKLEQKHHFSGDGVWQTKMSVFNPNVLEDGYELHELVDHINHGYNEVINSNGAAWLEHLLQY
;
A
#
# COMPACT_ATOMS: atom_id res chain seq x y z
N MET A 1 -18.50 1.02 47.73
CA MET A 1 -19.38 1.77 46.81
C MET A 1 -18.55 2.85 46.14
N LEU A 2 -17.98 2.54 44.96
CA LEU A 2 -18.34 3.14 43.65
C LEU A 2 -17.93 4.62 43.56
N SER A 3 -16.73 4.91 43.05
CA SER A 3 -16.37 5.09 41.63
C SER A 3 -16.72 6.48 41.08
N GLN A 4 -15.78 7.42 41.16
CA GLN A 4 -15.71 8.55 40.24
C GLN A 4 -14.53 8.31 39.29
N ARG A 5 -14.88 7.92 38.06
CA ARG A 5 -13.94 7.79 36.93
C ARG A 5 -13.57 9.20 36.46
N PHE A 6 -12.33 9.61 36.70
CA PHE A 6 -11.73 10.70 35.94
C PHE A 6 -11.46 10.21 34.52
N ALA A 7 -12.27 10.68 33.57
CA ALA A 7 -12.01 10.55 32.14
C ALA A 7 -11.05 11.68 31.72
N THR A 8 -9.75 11.43 31.74
CA THR A 8 -8.76 12.32 31.14
C THR A 8 -8.82 12.18 29.61
N LYS A 9 -9.57 13.08 28.98
CA LYS A 9 -9.44 13.39 27.55
C LYS A 9 -8.04 13.97 27.29
N TYR A 10 -7.09 13.14 26.88
CA TYR A 10 -5.90 13.64 26.21
C TYR A 10 -6.27 14.05 24.77
N VAL A 11 -6.54 15.34 24.60
CA VAL A 11 -6.60 16.00 23.30
C VAL A 11 -5.17 16.34 22.90
N ILE A 12 -4.52 15.47 22.13
CA ILE A 12 -3.27 15.84 21.45
C ILE A 12 -3.66 16.53 20.15
N LYS A 13 -3.48 17.85 20.19
CA LYS A 13 -3.73 18.80 19.11
C LYS A 13 -2.43 18.93 18.30
N GLN A 14 -2.20 18.06 17.31
CA GLN A 14 -1.16 18.28 16.31
C GLN A 14 -1.67 17.91 14.90
N PHE A 15 -1.41 18.82 13.97
CA PHE A 15 -1.93 18.92 12.59
C PHE A 15 -3.43 19.20 12.43
N GLY A 16 -3.76 20.48 12.57
CA GLY A 16 -5.00 21.06 12.06
C GLY A 16 -5.10 20.90 10.54
N LYS A 17 -5.74 19.82 10.12
CA LYS A 17 -6.72 19.76 9.03
C LYS A 17 -7.59 18.56 9.35
N LEU A 18 -8.72 18.82 10.01
CA LEU A 18 -9.91 17.99 9.82
C LEU A 18 -10.17 18.01 8.32
N ILE A 19 -9.68 16.99 7.61
CA ILE A 19 -10.23 16.67 6.30
C ILE A 19 -11.63 16.18 6.64
N SER A 20 -12.55 17.14 6.65
CA SER A 20 -13.98 16.90 6.50
C SER A 20 -14.14 15.78 5.48
N PRO A 21 -14.90 14.71 5.76
CA PRO A 21 -15.33 13.83 4.70
C PRO A 21 -16.23 14.70 3.81
N PHE A 22 -15.64 15.28 2.76
CA PHE A 22 -16.32 16.13 1.80
C PHE A 22 -17.49 15.35 1.20
N SER A 23 -18.65 15.48 1.84
CA SER A 23 -19.96 15.23 1.28
C SER A 23 -20.33 16.42 0.39
N THR A 24 -19.54 16.68 -0.64
CA THR A 24 -20.06 17.33 -1.83
C THR A 24 -20.66 16.23 -2.68
N GLN A 25 -21.90 15.88 -2.37
CA GLN A 25 -22.74 15.08 -3.24
C GLN A 25 -23.01 15.92 -4.50
N ILE A 26 -22.02 16.01 -5.39
CA ILE A 26 -22.22 16.56 -6.73
C ILE A 26 -23.32 15.71 -7.35
N LYS A 27 -24.40 16.38 -7.78
CA LYS A 27 -25.59 15.71 -8.26
C LYS A 27 -25.16 14.92 -9.49
N ILE A 28 -25.45 13.62 -9.51
CA ILE A 28 -25.17 12.74 -10.65
C ILE A 28 -25.77 13.35 -11.94
N ASP A 29 -26.86 14.07 -11.77
CA ASP A 29 -27.57 14.87 -12.76
C ASP A 29 -26.61 15.82 -13.50
N ASP A 30 -25.81 16.60 -12.76
CA ASP A 30 -24.83 17.53 -13.35
C ASP A 30 -23.84 16.80 -14.25
N ILE A 31 -23.40 15.59 -13.87
CA ILE A 31 -22.47 14.78 -14.65
C ILE A 31 -23.16 14.26 -15.91
N LEU A 32 -24.39 13.75 -15.79
CA LEU A 32 -25.15 13.21 -16.92
C LEU A 32 -25.49 14.31 -17.94
N THR A 33 -25.92 15.48 -17.48
CA THR A 33 -26.18 16.64 -18.35
C THR A 33 -24.90 17.15 -18.99
N THR A 34 -23.80 17.28 -18.23
CA THR A 34 -22.54 17.83 -18.75
C THR A 34 -21.88 16.92 -19.78
N TYR A 35 -21.81 15.61 -19.50
CA TYR A 35 -21.01 14.69 -20.32
C TYR A 35 -21.81 13.93 -21.37
N LEU A 36 -23.10 13.66 -21.12
CA LEU A 36 -23.97 12.93 -22.07
C LEU A 36 -25.06 13.82 -22.70
N LYS A 37 -25.17 15.09 -22.29
CA LYS A 37 -26.19 16.04 -22.79
C LYS A 37 -27.62 15.50 -22.67
N LEU A 38 -27.91 14.79 -21.57
CA LEU A 38 -29.23 14.24 -21.31
C LEU A 38 -30.20 15.33 -20.84
N ASP A 39 -31.45 15.23 -21.30
CA ASP A 39 -32.58 16.07 -20.88
C ASP A 39 -33.13 15.66 -19.51
N ASN A 40 -33.78 16.60 -18.82
CA ASN A 40 -34.29 16.40 -17.45
C ASN A 40 -35.25 15.20 -17.32
N ASN A 41 -36.10 14.96 -18.32
CA ASN A 41 -37.02 13.81 -18.32
C ASN A 41 -36.28 12.46 -18.31
N THR A 42 -35.12 12.38 -18.98
CA THR A 42 -34.27 11.17 -18.98
C THR A 42 -33.56 10.96 -17.64
N ILE A 43 -33.20 12.05 -16.96
CA ILE A 43 -32.58 12.01 -15.65
C ILE A 43 -33.60 11.56 -14.59
N GLU A 44 -34.85 11.98 -14.70
CA GLU A 44 -35.94 11.52 -13.83
C GLU A 44 -36.20 10.01 -13.98
N THR A 45 -36.30 9.50 -15.21
CA THR A 45 -36.42 8.06 -15.45
C THR A 45 -35.21 7.29 -14.88
N PHE A 46 -34.00 7.82 -15.02
CA PHE A 46 -32.79 7.25 -14.43
C PHE A 46 -32.88 7.13 -12.89
N HIS A 47 -33.43 8.14 -12.21
CA HIS A 47 -33.62 8.11 -10.75
C HIS A 47 -34.64 7.05 -10.30
N GLU A 48 -35.72 6.86 -11.05
CA GLU A 48 -36.69 5.79 -10.77
C GLU A 48 -36.04 4.40 -10.86
N TYR A 49 -35.23 4.16 -11.88
CA TYR A 49 -34.49 2.90 -12.02
C TYR A 49 -33.43 2.73 -10.92
N LYS A 50 -32.76 3.81 -10.51
CA LYS A 50 -31.79 3.78 -9.41
C LYS A 50 -32.43 3.42 -8.07
N LYS A 51 -33.63 3.93 -7.78
CA LYS A 51 -34.40 3.59 -6.56
C LYS A 51 -34.78 2.11 -6.54
N LYS A 52 -35.17 1.54 -7.68
CA LYS A 52 -35.56 0.12 -7.81
C LYS A 52 -34.40 -0.88 -7.67
N SER A 53 -33.16 -0.46 -7.96
CA SER A 53 -32.03 -1.37 -8.16
C SER A 53 -31.10 -1.57 -6.95
N LYS A 54 -31.43 -1.01 -5.76
CA LYS A 54 -30.61 -1.11 -4.52
C LYS A 54 -29.09 -0.92 -4.77
N ILE A 55 -28.73 0.11 -5.55
CA ILE A 55 -27.37 0.23 -6.09
C ILE A 55 -26.35 0.71 -5.05
N ILE A 56 -25.22 0.00 -5.02
CA ILE A 56 -23.99 0.30 -4.30
C ILE A 56 -23.36 1.60 -4.81
N LYS A 57 -22.82 2.40 -3.88
CA LYS A 57 -22.09 3.65 -4.11
C LYS A 57 -21.12 3.54 -5.31
N ILE A 58 -21.39 4.25 -6.41
CA ILE A 58 -20.46 4.38 -7.56
C ILE A 58 -19.52 5.54 -7.28
N SER A 59 -18.22 5.39 -7.57
CA SER A 59 -17.29 6.51 -7.48
C SER A 59 -17.56 7.53 -8.59
N LYS A 60 -17.45 8.82 -8.25
CA LYS A 60 -17.64 9.94 -9.18
C LYS A 60 -16.75 9.81 -10.43
N ASN A 61 -15.47 9.47 -10.23
CA ASN A 61 -14.50 9.35 -11.32
C ASN A 61 -14.88 8.25 -12.32
N ARG A 62 -15.46 7.14 -11.84
CA ARG A 62 -15.92 6.05 -12.71
C ARG A 62 -17.10 6.49 -13.58
N LEU A 63 -18.07 7.20 -12.99
CA LEU A 63 -19.22 7.73 -13.73
C LEU A 63 -18.77 8.67 -14.84
N ILE A 64 -17.89 9.63 -14.50
CA ILE A 64 -17.35 10.59 -15.48
C ILE A 64 -16.64 9.84 -16.62
N ARG A 65 -15.73 8.91 -16.31
CA ARG A 65 -15.02 8.13 -17.33
C ARG A 65 -15.97 7.37 -18.24
N ASN A 66 -16.98 6.70 -17.68
CA ASN A 66 -17.93 5.94 -18.48
C ASN A 66 -18.79 6.84 -19.38
N CYS A 67 -19.20 8.02 -18.90
CA CYS A 67 -19.92 8.99 -19.71
C CYS A 67 -19.06 9.50 -20.88
N ILE A 68 -17.81 9.83 -20.61
CA ILE A 68 -16.83 10.24 -21.64
C ILE A 68 -16.67 9.12 -22.67
N THR A 69 -16.46 7.87 -22.25
CA THR A 69 -16.34 6.72 -23.17
C THR A 69 -17.56 6.53 -24.07
N LEU A 70 -18.77 6.64 -23.52
CA LEU A 70 -20.00 6.50 -24.30
C LEU A 70 -20.15 7.60 -25.35
N ARG A 71 -19.79 8.83 -24.99
CA ARG A 71 -19.81 9.99 -25.89
C ARG A 71 -18.73 9.88 -26.97
N ASP A 72 -17.49 9.64 -26.57
CA ASP A 72 -16.32 9.66 -27.47
C ASP A 72 -16.36 8.49 -28.47
N LEU A 73 -17.03 7.38 -28.12
CA LEU A 73 -17.28 6.25 -29.02
C LEU A 73 -18.64 6.33 -29.72
N ASP A 74 -19.33 7.46 -29.67
CA ASP A 74 -20.58 7.75 -30.39
C ASP A 74 -21.67 6.67 -30.18
N ILE A 75 -22.02 6.41 -28.92
CA ILE A 75 -23.01 5.38 -28.55
C ILE A 75 -24.42 5.95 -28.54
N ARG A 76 -25.34 5.29 -29.25
CA ARG A 76 -26.75 5.64 -29.27
C ARG A 76 -27.44 5.30 -27.95
N LEU A 77 -28.15 6.27 -27.39
CA LEU A 77 -28.81 6.18 -26.08
C LEU A 77 -30.30 5.80 -26.15
N GLU A 78 -30.74 5.13 -27.22
CA GLU A 78 -32.16 4.85 -27.53
C GLU A 78 -32.87 4.02 -26.43
N LYS A 79 -32.18 3.08 -25.77
CA LYS A 79 -32.73 2.26 -24.67
C LYS A 79 -32.19 2.69 -23.31
N LYS A 80 -32.70 3.83 -22.83
CA LYS A 80 -32.27 4.53 -21.61
C LYS A 80 -32.32 3.67 -20.35
N GLU A 81 -33.21 2.67 -20.29
CA GLU A 81 -33.29 1.67 -19.22
C GLU A 81 -31.98 0.92 -18.94
N TYR A 82 -31.13 0.73 -19.95
CA TYR A 82 -29.84 0.03 -19.81
C TYR A 82 -28.67 0.96 -19.48
N LEU A 83 -28.89 2.29 -19.48
CA LEU A 83 -27.83 3.27 -19.27
C LEU A 83 -27.16 3.07 -17.91
N LEU A 84 -27.96 2.91 -16.86
CA LEU A 84 -27.48 2.71 -15.50
C LEU A 84 -26.60 1.46 -15.39
N GLU A 85 -27.02 0.34 -15.97
CA GLU A 85 -26.24 -0.90 -15.97
C GLU A 85 -24.93 -0.77 -16.75
N CYS A 86 -24.92 0.01 -17.83
CA CYS A 86 -23.70 0.30 -18.60
C CYS A 86 -22.73 1.21 -17.83
N LEU A 87 -23.25 2.25 -17.16
CA LEU A 87 -22.45 3.14 -16.31
C LEU A 87 -21.90 2.42 -15.06
N MET A 88 -22.54 1.33 -14.64
CA MET A 88 -22.06 0.43 -13.57
C MET A 88 -20.92 -0.50 -14.01
N LEU A 89 -20.59 -0.57 -15.30
CA LEU A 89 -19.47 -1.39 -15.78
C LEU A 89 -18.13 -0.76 -15.44
N ASP A 90 -17.10 -1.60 -15.29
CA ASP A 90 -15.73 -1.12 -15.16
C ASP A 90 -15.35 -0.33 -16.43
N PRO A 91 -14.71 0.86 -16.35
CA PRO A 91 -14.48 1.69 -17.53
C PRO A 91 -13.76 0.98 -18.66
N LYS A 92 -12.74 0.19 -18.32
CA LYS A 92 -12.00 -0.60 -19.30
C LYS A 92 -12.87 -1.71 -19.88
N LEU A 93 -13.69 -2.37 -19.07
CA LEU A 93 -14.64 -3.37 -19.58
C LEU A 93 -15.67 -2.75 -20.54
N LEU A 94 -16.23 -1.59 -20.20
CA LEU A 94 -17.18 -0.87 -21.04
C LEU A 94 -16.56 -0.53 -22.40
N LYS A 95 -15.39 0.11 -22.38
CA LYS A 95 -14.63 0.49 -23.59
C LYS A 95 -14.35 -0.73 -24.47
N ASN A 96 -13.85 -1.81 -23.88
CA ASN A 96 -13.57 -3.04 -24.62
C ASN A 96 -14.82 -3.67 -25.23
N ARG A 97 -15.95 -3.71 -24.53
CA ARG A 97 -17.19 -4.24 -25.10
C ARG A 97 -17.62 -3.45 -26.33
N ILE A 98 -17.59 -2.12 -26.25
CA ILE A 98 -17.96 -1.24 -27.36
C ILE A 98 -17.04 -1.48 -28.55
N LEU A 99 -15.72 -1.42 -28.32
CA LEU A 99 -14.74 -1.58 -29.39
C LEU A 99 -14.82 -2.95 -30.03
N VAL A 100 -14.95 -4.03 -29.24
CA VAL A 100 -15.12 -5.40 -29.78
C VAL A 100 -16.37 -5.50 -30.65
N LEU A 101 -17.49 -4.87 -30.26
CA LEU A 101 -18.72 -4.87 -31.07
C LEU A 101 -18.52 -4.16 -32.42
N LYS A 102 -17.84 -3.01 -32.43
CA LYS A 102 -17.47 -2.31 -33.67
C LYS A 102 -16.50 -3.13 -34.51
N GLU A 103 -15.51 -3.75 -33.86
CA GLU A 103 -14.47 -4.56 -34.47
C GLU A 103 -15.02 -5.81 -35.19
N VAL A 104 -16.12 -6.40 -34.67
CA VAL A 104 -16.82 -7.50 -35.34
C VAL A 104 -17.85 -7.02 -36.39
N GLY A 105 -17.93 -5.72 -36.68
CA GLY A 105 -18.72 -5.16 -37.78
C GLY A 105 -20.11 -4.64 -37.41
N ILE A 106 -20.36 -4.28 -36.14
CA ILE A 106 -21.56 -3.51 -35.80
C ILE A 106 -21.26 -2.03 -36.03
N ASP A 107 -21.85 -1.44 -37.07
CA ASP A 107 -21.62 -0.04 -37.44
C ASP A 107 -22.10 0.94 -36.36
N SER A 108 -23.27 0.69 -35.79
CA SER A 108 -23.88 1.59 -34.81
C SER A 108 -24.30 0.88 -33.52
N VAL A 109 -23.41 0.96 -32.53
CA VAL A 109 -23.57 0.34 -31.20
C VAL A 109 -24.48 1.20 -30.32
N ASP A 110 -25.42 0.55 -29.63
CA ASP A 110 -26.32 1.16 -28.65
C ASP A 110 -26.14 0.54 -27.25
N LEU A 111 -26.88 1.06 -26.25
CA LEU A 111 -26.87 0.55 -24.88
C LEU A 111 -27.31 -0.93 -24.75
N PHE A 112 -28.21 -1.39 -25.63
CA PHE A 112 -28.68 -2.77 -25.62
C PHE A 112 -27.56 -3.74 -26.00
N HIS A 113 -26.76 -3.41 -27.01
CA HIS A 113 -25.62 -4.22 -27.43
C HIS A 113 -24.60 -4.37 -26.28
N ILE A 114 -24.29 -3.27 -25.59
CA ILE A 114 -23.33 -3.27 -24.47
C ILE A 114 -23.83 -4.14 -23.31
N ARG A 115 -25.12 -4.00 -22.97
CA ARG A 115 -25.74 -4.77 -21.89
C ARG A 115 -25.85 -6.26 -22.21
N ARG A 116 -26.24 -6.58 -23.44
CA ARG A 116 -26.43 -7.95 -23.92
C ARG A 116 -25.16 -8.54 -24.55
N PHE A 117 -24.02 -7.87 -24.40
CA PHE A 117 -22.73 -8.27 -24.98
C PHE A 117 -22.44 -9.76 -24.85
N SER A 118 -22.54 -10.33 -23.64
CA SER A 118 -22.27 -11.76 -23.44
C SER A 118 -23.19 -12.64 -24.28
N ILE A 119 -24.49 -12.32 -24.34
CA ILE A 119 -25.49 -13.08 -25.10
C ILE A 119 -25.19 -12.99 -26.60
N LEU A 120 -24.85 -11.80 -27.10
CA LEU A 120 -24.43 -11.60 -28.48
C LEU A 120 -23.19 -12.45 -28.79
N MET A 121 -22.22 -12.48 -27.87
CA MET A 121 -20.97 -13.25 -28.02
C MET A 121 -21.17 -14.78 -28.03
N TYR A 122 -22.31 -15.28 -27.55
CA TYR A 122 -22.65 -16.71 -27.60
C TYR A 122 -23.39 -17.14 -28.87
N LYS A 123 -23.85 -16.21 -29.71
CA LYS A 123 -24.51 -16.53 -30.97
C LYS A 123 -23.52 -17.10 -31.98
N SER A 124 -23.99 -17.97 -32.88
CA SER A 124 -23.17 -18.38 -34.03
C SER A 124 -22.88 -17.19 -34.94
N VAL A 125 -21.77 -17.22 -35.67
CA VAL A 125 -21.41 -16.11 -36.58
C VAL A 125 -22.55 -15.83 -37.57
N ASN A 126 -23.20 -16.87 -38.12
CA ASN A 126 -24.33 -16.70 -39.05
C ASN A 126 -25.54 -16.00 -38.41
N GLN A 127 -25.89 -16.39 -37.18
CA GLN A 127 -26.99 -15.75 -36.45
C GLN A 127 -26.65 -14.30 -36.11
N PHE A 128 -25.40 -14.04 -35.70
CA PHE A 128 -24.93 -12.70 -35.40
C PHE A 128 -24.98 -11.80 -36.64
N LYS A 129 -24.46 -12.27 -37.79
CA LYS A 129 -24.51 -11.55 -39.07
C LYS A 129 -25.94 -11.20 -39.48
N LYS A 130 -26.86 -12.18 -39.43
CA LYS A 130 -28.28 -11.98 -39.78
C LYS A 130 -28.95 -10.94 -38.88
N LEU A 131 -28.66 -10.94 -37.58
CA LEU A 131 -29.26 -10.00 -36.62
C LEU A 131 -28.80 -8.55 -36.83
N HIS A 132 -27.59 -8.36 -37.32
CA HIS A 132 -26.97 -7.04 -37.48
C HIS A 132 -26.84 -6.60 -38.94
N GLY A 133 -27.47 -7.30 -39.88
CA GLY A 133 -27.44 -6.94 -41.31
C GLY A 133 -26.09 -7.08 -41.99
N ILE A 134 -25.14 -7.82 -41.39
CA ILE A 134 -23.81 -8.04 -41.97
C ILE A 134 -23.95 -9.08 -43.10
N SER A 135 -23.42 -8.78 -44.28
CA SER A 135 -23.47 -9.70 -45.42
C SER A 135 -22.87 -11.06 -45.09
N SER A 136 -23.52 -12.13 -45.53
CA SER A 136 -23.03 -13.51 -45.34
C SER A 136 -21.66 -13.73 -45.97
N SER A 137 -21.36 -13.03 -47.08
CA SER A 137 -20.09 -13.09 -47.80
C SER A 137 -18.96 -12.29 -47.14
N GLN A 138 -19.27 -11.38 -46.21
CA GLN A 138 -18.29 -10.53 -45.55
C GLN A 138 -17.63 -11.28 -44.39
N SER A 139 -16.33 -11.53 -44.44
CA SER A 139 -15.62 -12.22 -43.36
C SER A 139 -15.39 -11.30 -42.17
N ILE A 140 -15.76 -11.73 -40.97
CA ILE A 140 -15.54 -10.98 -39.72
C ILE A 140 -14.04 -10.73 -39.51
N MET A 141 -13.19 -11.70 -39.87
CA MET A 141 -11.73 -11.58 -39.77
C MET A 141 -11.21 -10.40 -40.61
N ARG A 142 -11.71 -10.23 -41.83
CA ARG A 142 -11.29 -9.11 -42.70
C ARG A 142 -11.66 -7.75 -42.10
N ILE A 143 -12.88 -7.65 -41.55
CA ILE A 143 -13.33 -6.43 -40.85
C ILE A 143 -12.37 -6.14 -39.69
N LEU A 144 -12.14 -7.13 -38.82
CA LEU A 144 -11.26 -7.00 -37.65
C LEU A 144 -9.88 -6.47 -38.00
N PHE A 145 -9.22 -7.06 -39.00
CA PHE A 145 -7.86 -6.67 -39.38
C PHE A 145 -7.80 -5.36 -40.16
N SER A 146 -8.84 -5.04 -40.94
CA SER A 146 -8.94 -3.74 -41.62
C SER A 146 -8.98 -2.59 -40.61
N ASN A 147 -9.64 -2.77 -39.46
CA ASN A 147 -9.74 -1.76 -38.41
C ASN A 147 -8.38 -1.44 -37.75
N ILE A 148 -7.41 -2.34 -37.83
CA ILE A 148 -6.05 -2.14 -37.29
C ILE A 148 -5.01 -1.94 -38.40
N GLY A 149 -5.45 -1.70 -39.64
CA GLY A 149 -4.55 -1.38 -40.77
C GLY A 149 -3.70 -2.55 -41.26
N ILE A 150 -4.06 -3.79 -40.93
CA ILE A 150 -3.29 -4.98 -41.32
C ILE A 150 -3.87 -5.58 -42.59
N LYS A 151 -3.07 -5.59 -43.66
CA LYS A 151 -3.34 -6.40 -44.85
C LYS A 151 -3.10 -7.86 -44.48
N VAL A 152 -4.16 -8.64 -44.38
CA VAL A 152 -4.07 -10.06 -44.10
C VAL A 152 -3.89 -10.80 -45.41
N ASP A 153 -2.69 -11.33 -45.65
CA ASP A 153 -2.54 -12.49 -46.51
C ASP A 153 -3.11 -13.68 -45.73
N ILE A 154 -4.37 -14.01 -46.02
CA ILE A 154 -5.17 -14.97 -45.25
C ILE A 154 -4.44 -16.31 -45.22
N PRO A 155 -3.99 -16.82 -44.06
CA PRO A 155 -3.52 -18.19 -44.01
C PRO A 155 -4.73 -19.13 -43.89
N ASP A 156 -4.72 -20.10 -44.79
CA ASP A 156 -5.55 -21.29 -44.84
C ASP A 156 -7.07 -21.10 -44.93
N GLN A 157 -7.64 -21.65 -46.00
CA GLN A 157 -9.06 -21.97 -46.15
C GLN A 157 -9.65 -22.70 -44.93
N LYS A 158 -8.82 -23.32 -44.06
CA LYS A 158 -9.22 -23.98 -42.81
C LYS A 158 -9.76 -23.00 -41.74
N MET A 159 -9.27 -21.77 -41.65
CA MET A 159 -9.77 -20.75 -40.70
C MET A 159 -11.14 -20.22 -41.12
N LEU A 160 -11.32 -19.94 -42.41
CA LEU A 160 -12.59 -19.53 -43.03
C LEU A 160 -13.67 -20.61 -42.92
N LYS A 161 -13.31 -21.89 -43.10
CA LYS A 161 -14.25 -23.02 -42.93
C LYS A 161 -14.80 -23.16 -41.51
N LYS A 162 -14.08 -22.67 -40.48
CA LYS A 162 -14.52 -22.70 -39.08
C LYS A 162 -15.43 -21.52 -38.70
N GLU A 163 -15.52 -20.48 -39.53
CA GLU A 163 -16.28 -19.26 -39.20
C GLU A 163 -17.78 -19.55 -39.00
N THR A 164 -18.38 -20.36 -39.87
CA THR A 164 -19.85 -20.53 -39.94
C THR A 164 -20.45 -21.32 -38.77
N THR A 165 -19.68 -22.20 -38.14
CA THR A 165 -20.13 -23.08 -37.05
C THR A 165 -19.73 -22.58 -35.67
N MET A 166 -18.78 -21.64 -35.57
CA MET A 166 -18.31 -21.12 -34.30
C MET A 166 -19.22 -20.03 -33.71
N ARG A 167 -19.14 -19.87 -32.39
CA ARG A 167 -19.71 -18.72 -31.69
C ARG A 167 -18.84 -17.49 -31.94
N ILE A 168 -19.45 -16.33 -32.13
CA ILE A 168 -18.73 -15.09 -32.48
C ILE A 168 -17.63 -14.76 -31.45
N GLY A 169 -17.90 -14.96 -30.15
CA GLY A 169 -16.89 -14.72 -29.12
C GLY A 169 -15.68 -15.66 -29.22
N SER A 170 -15.89 -16.93 -29.55
CA SER A 170 -14.81 -17.89 -29.76
C SER A 170 -14.02 -17.60 -31.03
N TYR A 171 -14.71 -17.16 -32.08
CA TYR A 171 -14.10 -16.77 -33.34
C TYR A 171 -13.26 -15.48 -33.20
N TYR A 172 -13.76 -14.50 -32.44
CA TYR A 172 -13.02 -13.28 -32.10
C TYR A 172 -11.71 -13.62 -31.36
N GLN A 173 -11.76 -14.49 -30.35
CA GLN A 173 -10.55 -14.94 -29.64
C GLN A 173 -9.52 -15.61 -30.55
N LEU A 174 -10.00 -16.39 -31.53
CA LEU A 174 -9.15 -17.04 -32.51
C LEU A 174 -8.42 -16.01 -33.39
N CYS A 175 -9.13 -14.97 -33.82
CA CYS A 175 -8.55 -13.85 -34.56
C CYS A 175 -7.51 -13.07 -33.74
N VAL A 176 -7.80 -12.81 -32.46
CA VAL A 176 -6.86 -12.16 -31.54
C VAL A 176 -5.59 -12.99 -31.37
N LEU A 177 -5.72 -14.30 -31.19
CA LEU A 177 -4.57 -15.19 -31.07
C LEU A 177 -3.72 -15.20 -32.36
N TYR A 178 -4.38 -15.25 -33.51
CA TYR A 178 -3.72 -15.18 -34.80
C TYR A 178 -2.90 -13.89 -34.91
N HIS A 179 -3.50 -12.75 -34.59
CA HIS A 179 -2.82 -11.46 -34.59
C HIS A 179 -1.59 -11.45 -33.67
N LYS A 180 -1.77 -11.91 -32.43
CA LYS A 180 -0.71 -11.95 -31.41
C LYS A 180 0.46 -12.86 -31.81
N THR A 181 0.16 -14.01 -32.43
CA THR A 181 1.18 -15.00 -32.81
C THR A 181 1.94 -14.55 -34.05
N TYR A 182 1.23 -14.23 -35.13
CA TYR A 182 1.86 -14.03 -36.44
C TYR A 182 2.28 -12.58 -36.68
N HIS A 183 1.51 -11.60 -36.20
CA HIS A 183 1.84 -10.19 -36.42
C HIS A 183 2.63 -9.57 -35.26
N MET A 184 2.26 -9.87 -34.01
CA MET A 184 2.98 -9.32 -32.85
C MET A 184 4.22 -10.12 -32.46
N LYS A 185 4.37 -11.38 -32.92
CA LYS A 185 5.43 -12.32 -32.53
C LYS A 185 5.48 -12.61 -31.02
N LEU A 186 4.32 -12.56 -30.36
CA LEU A 186 4.14 -12.76 -28.92
C LEU A 186 3.39 -14.07 -28.65
N HIS A 187 3.87 -15.21 -29.13
CA HIS A 187 3.19 -16.49 -28.91
C HIS A 187 3.16 -16.86 -27.41
N ASP A 188 1.99 -17.31 -26.91
CA ASP A 188 1.81 -17.76 -25.53
C ASP A 188 0.65 -18.77 -25.44
N GLU A 189 0.97 -20.02 -25.13
CA GLU A 189 -0.01 -21.11 -24.94
C GLU A 189 -0.95 -20.86 -23.75
N LEU A 190 -0.53 -20.08 -22.75
CA LEU A 190 -1.33 -19.78 -21.55
C LEU A 190 -2.46 -18.79 -21.83
N PHE A 191 -2.51 -18.17 -23.01
CA PHE A 191 -3.54 -17.20 -23.38
C PHE A 191 -4.96 -17.79 -23.28
N TYR A 192 -5.15 -19.06 -23.64
CA TYR A 192 -6.45 -19.74 -23.50
C TYR A 192 -6.88 -19.91 -22.03
N LYS A 193 -5.92 -20.03 -21.10
CA LYS A 193 -6.21 -20.25 -19.67
C LYS A 193 -6.62 -18.95 -18.97
N GLN A 194 -6.24 -17.78 -19.50
CA GLN A 194 -6.51 -16.50 -18.86
C GLN A 194 -7.89 -15.93 -19.26
N LYS A 195 -8.93 -16.28 -18.49
CA LYS A 195 -10.31 -15.75 -18.65
C LYS A 195 -10.39 -14.20 -18.74
N LYS A 196 -9.41 -13.48 -18.16
CA LYS A 196 -9.36 -12.01 -18.11
C LYS A 196 -9.07 -11.31 -19.44
N MET A 197 -8.64 -12.03 -20.48
CA MET A 197 -8.30 -11.47 -21.80
C MET A 197 -9.30 -11.87 -22.91
N LYS A 198 -10.44 -12.47 -22.53
CA LYS A 198 -11.38 -13.05 -23.50
C LYS A 198 -11.93 -12.06 -24.52
N TYR A 199 -12.14 -10.80 -24.13
CA TYR A 199 -12.74 -9.75 -24.97
C TYR A 199 -11.94 -8.45 -24.86
N LEU A 200 -10.63 -8.54 -25.13
CA LEU A 200 -9.78 -7.36 -25.27
C LEU A 200 -9.82 -6.91 -26.73
N SER A 201 -10.08 -5.61 -26.96
CA SER A 201 -10.10 -5.00 -28.30
C SER A 201 -8.74 -5.15 -28.99
N LEU A 202 -8.75 -5.53 -30.27
CA LEU A 202 -7.55 -5.59 -31.10
C LEU A 202 -6.93 -4.21 -31.31
N THR A 203 -7.78 -3.19 -31.46
CA THR A 203 -7.37 -1.79 -31.60
C THR A 203 -6.63 -1.32 -30.36
N GLU A 204 -7.18 -1.57 -29.16
CA GLU A 204 -6.54 -1.22 -27.89
C GLU A 204 -5.25 -2.00 -27.66
N MET A 205 -5.23 -3.30 -28.00
CA MET A 205 -4.03 -4.12 -27.90
C MET A 205 -2.92 -3.60 -28.81
N SER A 206 -3.24 -3.18 -30.03
CA SER A 206 -2.28 -2.63 -31.00
C SER A 206 -1.75 -1.28 -30.52
N ARG A 207 -2.63 -0.36 -30.09
CA ARG A 207 -2.24 0.92 -29.49
C ARG A 207 -1.34 0.73 -28.26
N MET A 208 -1.68 -0.21 -27.38
CA MET A 208 -0.86 -0.52 -26.21
C MET A 208 0.51 -1.06 -26.63
N LEU A 209 0.57 -1.96 -27.62
CA LEU A 209 1.83 -2.48 -28.13
C LEU A 209 2.73 -1.36 -28.66
N ASP A 210 2.16 -0.41 -29.40
CA ASP A 210 2.89 0.74 -29.94
C ASP A 210 3.44 1.62 -28.81
N VAL A 211 2.64 1.91 -27.78
CA VAL A 211 3.09 2.64 -26.58
C VAL A 211 4.24 1.91 -25.88
N LEU A 212 4.10 0.60 -25.64
CA LEU A 212 5.13 -0.17 -24.93
C LEU A 212 6.42 -0.30 -25.74
N LYS A 213 6.34 -0.49 -27.06
CA LYS A 213 7.51 -0.61 -27.94
C LYS A 213 8.19 0.73 -28.18
N HIS A 214 7.43 1.78 -28.50
CA HIS A 214 8.01 3.04 -28.96
C HIS A 214 8.22 4.05 -27.84
N LYS A 215 7.28 4.16 -26.88
CA LYS A 215 7.42 5.09 -25.75
C LYS A 215 8.20 4.47 -24.59
N CYS A 216 7.90 3.23 -24.21
CA CYS A 216 8.62 2.54 -23.13
C CYS A 216 9.91 1.83 -23.59
N GLN A 217 10.11 1.69 -24.90
CA GLN A 217 11.28 1.02 -25.49
C GLN A 217 11.47 -0.40 -24.92
N PHE A 218 10.37 -1.17 -24.85
CA PHE A 218 10.43 -2.59 -24.47
C PHE A 218 10.70 -3.46 -25.70
N ASP A 219 11.65 -4.37 -25.56
CA ASP A 219 11.89 -5.40 -26.56
C ASP A 219 10.81 -6.50 -26.50
N ILE A 220 10.84 -7.38 -27.49
CA ILE A 220 9.86 -8.44 -27.64
C ILE A 220 9.97 -9.46 -26.49
N GLU A 221 11.19 -9.74 -25.99
CA GLU A 221 11.41 -10.72 -24.93
C GLU A 221 10.87 -10.23 -23.58
N PHE A 222 11.05 -8.95 -23.25
CA PHE A 222 10.46 -8.31 -22.09
C PHE A 222 8.93 -8.35 -22.15
N LEU A 223 8.35 -8.08 -23.33
CA LEU A 223 6.90 -8.15 -23.53
C LEU A 223 6.35 -9.57 -23.38
N LYS A 224 7.08 -10.60 -23.82
CA LYS A 224 6.71 -12.02 -23.59
C LYS A 224 6.68 -12.35 -22.10
N GLN A 225 7.61 -11.84 -21.30
CA GLN A 225 7.64 -12.04 -19.85
C GLN A 225 6.55 -11.24 -19.11
N HIS A 226 6.00 -10.20 -19.74
CA HIS A 226 5.08 -9.25 -19.12
C HIS A 226 3.79 -9.02 -19.91
N LEU A 227 3.22 -10.09 -20.48
CA LEU A 227 2.00 -10.06 -21.31
C LEU A 227 0.78 -9.42 -20.62
N TYR A 228 0.74 -9.40 -19.29
CA TYR A 228 -0.32 -8.71 -18.54
C TYR A 228 -0.39 -7.21 -18.85
N LEU A 229 0.69 -6.60 -19.35
CA LEU A 229 0.75 -5.20 -19.75
C LEU A 229 -0.13 -4.89 -20.97
N LEU A 230 -0.34 -5.87 -21.87
CA LEU A 230 -1.25 -5.70 -23.02
C LEU A 230 -2.71 -5.52 -22.59
N ASN A 231 -3.04 -5.91 -21.36
CA ASN A 231 -4.37 -5.81 -20.81
C ASN A 231 -4.49 -4.62 -19.83
N VAL A 232 -3.67 -3.59 -19.98
CA VAL A 232 -3.80 -2.34 -19.22
C VAL A 232 -4.60 -1.33 -20.05
N ASP A 233 -5.22 -0.35 -19.40
CA ASP A 233 -5.86 0.76 -20.10
C ASP A 233 -4.80 1.65 -20.74
N VAL A 234 -4.80 1.74 -22.08
CA VAL A 234 -3.78 2.49 -22.83
C VAL A 234 -3.83 3.97 -22.52
N ASP A 235 -5.02 4.55 -22.34
CA ASP A 235 -5.16 5.99 -22.09
C ASP A 235 -4.59 6.34 -20.70
N ASN A 236 -4.80 5.46 -19.70
CA ASN A 236 -4.18 5.61 -18.38
C ASN A 236 -2.65 5.48 -18.46
N VAL A 237 -2.11 4.56 -19.26
CA VAL A 237 -0.66 4.41 -19.43
C VAL A 237 -0.06 5.66 -20.10
N GLU A 238 -0.67 6.15 -21.17
CA GLU A 238 -0.19 7.36 -21.85
C GLU A 238 -0.23 8.57 -20.93
N GLN A 239 -1.32 8.73 -20.16
CA GLN A 239 -1.42 9.78 -19.15
C GLN A 239 -0.36 9.60 -18.05
N PHE A 240 -0.10 8.37 -17.60
CA PHE A 240 0.92 8.07 -16.59
C PHE A 240 2.31 8.48 -17.07
N LEU A 241 2.67 8.12 -18.31
CA LEU A 241 3.95 8.47 -18.90
C LEU A 241 4.13 9.98 -19.07
N ASN A 242 3.05 10.69 -19.43
CA ASN A 242 3.08 12.14 -19.60
C ASN A 242 3.19 12.88 -18.25
N GLU A 243 2.33 12.53 -17.29
CA GLU A 243 2.27 13.18 -15.97
C GLU A 243 3.57 13.00 -15.19
N PHE A 244 4.17 11.81 -15.25
CA PHE A 244 5.37 11.47 -14.48
C PHE A 244 6.67 11.54 -15.29
N LYS A 245 6.65 12.11 -16.50
CA LYS A 245 7.80 12.19 -17.40
C LYS A 245 9.06 12.79 -16.75
N TYR A 246 8.86 13.86 -15.99
CA TYR A 246 9.95 14.62 -15.35
C TYR A 246 10.16 14.23 -13.87
N LEU A 247 9.33 13.34 -13.33
CA LEU A 247 9.47 12.88 -11.96
C LEU A 247 10.71 11.98 -11.85
N LYS A 248 11.63 12.34 -10.96
CA LYS A 248 12.76 11.50 -10.58
C LYS A 248 12.53 10.91 -9.20
N ILE A 249 12.66 9.60 -9.09
CA ILE A 249 12.62 8.88 -7.82
C ILE A 249 13.97 8.19 -7.64
N ASN A 250 14.71 8.59 -6.60
CA ASN A 250 16.05 8.06 -6.31
C ASN A 250 16.98 8.13 -7.54
N ASN A 251 17.06 9.31 -8.17
CA ASN A 251 17.84 9.61 -9.39
C ASN A 251 17.47 8.82 -10.65
N LYS A 252 16.42 8.00 -10.62
CA LYS A 252 15.90 7.28 -11.79
C LYS A 252 14.67 7.98 -12.35
N ASN A 253 14.58 8.05 -13.67
CA ASN A 253 13.41 8.55 -14.36
C ASN A 253 12.29 7.48 -14.36
N MET A 254 11.06 7.89 -14.68
CA MET A 254 9.92 6.97 -14.64
C MET A 254 10.07 5.79 -15.61
N PHE A 255 10.66 5.98 -16.80
CA PHE A 255 10.87 4.89 -17.76
C PHE A 255 11.80 3.80 -17.23
N GLU A 256 12.89 4.18 -16.56
CA GLU A 256 13.79 3.24 -15.88
C GLU A 256 13.08 2.49 -14.75
N ILE A 257 12.22 3.18 -13.99
CA ILE A 257 11.45 2.56 -12.91
C ILE A 257 10.46 1.55 -13.47
N ILE A 258 9.78 1.86 -14.57
CA ILE A 258 8.84 0.94 -15.22
C ILE A 258 9.59 -0.30 -15.74
N ARG A 259 10.82 -0.17 -16.28
CA ARG A 259 11.62 -1.33 -16.67
C ARG A 259 11.91 -2.29 -15.51
N ILE A 260 12.17 -1.75 -14.32
CA ILE A 260 12.44 -2.55 -13.11
C ILE A 260 11.13 -3.07 -12.48
N TYR A 261 10.07 -2.25 -12.50
CA TYR A 261 8.79 -2.52 -11.85
C TYR A 261 7.60 -2.25 -12.79
N PRO A 262 7.43 -3.07 -13.85
CA PRO A 262 6.42 -2.82 -14.91
C PRO A 262 4.98 -2.77 -14.40
N ARG A 263 4.69 -3.44 -13.27
CA ARG A 263 3.38 -3.41 -12.61
C ARG A 263 2.94 -2.03 -12.12
N ILE A 264 3.84 -1.03 -12.08
CA ILE A 264 3.45 0.34 -11.73
C ILE A 264 2.43 0.93 -12.72
N LEU A 265 2.47 0.50 -13.99
CA LEU A 265 1.52 0.92 -15.04
C LEU A 265 0.07 0.46 -14.78
N LEU A 266 -0.13 -0.51 -13.88
CA LEU A 266 -1.47 -0.95 -13.49
C LEU A 266 -2.17 0.03 -12.53
N ARG A 267 -1.46 1.05 -12.06
CA ARG A 267 -1.99 2.02 -11.10
C ARG A 267 -2.68 3.17 -11.82
N ASP A 268 -3.72 3.69 -11.19
CA ASP A 268 -4.39 4.89 -11.67
C ASP A 268 -3.49 6.12 -11.43
N VAL A 269 -3.37 6.98 -12.44
CA VAL A 269 -2.52 8.18 -12.39
C VAL A 269 -2.88 9.09 -11.22
N SER A 270 -4.18 9.29 -10.96
CA SER A 270 -4.65 10.18 -9.89
C SER A 270 -4.32 9.60 -8.50
N GLU A 271 -4.53 8.30 -8.30
CA GLU A 271 -4.16 7.63 -7.04
C GLU A 271 -2.64 7.70 -6.79
N THR A 272 -1.82 7.47 -7.82
CA THR A 272 -0.37 7.54 -7.70
C THR A 272 0.10 8.94 -7.36
N LYS A 273 -0.47 9.97 -8.01
CA LYS A 273 -0.15 11.37 -7.74
C LYS A 273 -0.50 11.76 -6.30
N GLU A 274 -1.69 11.40 -5.84
CA GLU A 274 -2.11 11.67 -4.45
C GLU A 274 -1.21 10.97 -3.43
N LEU A 275 -0.83 9.71 -3.66
CA LEU A 275 0.09 8.99 -2.77
C LEU A 275 1.48 9.63 -2.72
N LEU A 276 2.01 10.07 -3.85
CA LEU A 276 3.30 10.77 -3.87
C LEU A 276 3.25 12.08 -3.08
N GLN A 277 2.16 12.85 -3.19
CA GLN A 277 1.95 14.05 -2.39
C GLN A 277 1.85 13.73 -0.90
N ILE A 278 1.16 12.65 -0.53
CA ILE A 278 1.08 12.18 0.86
C ILE A 278 2.46 11.78 1.39
N PHE A 279 3.29 11.11 0.57
CA PHE A 279 4.64 10.74 0.99
C PHE A 279 5.51 11.96 1.25
N GLN A 280 5.35 13.02 0.44
CA GLN A 280 6.02 14.30 0.66
C GLN A 280 5.51 14.99 1.93
N SER A 281 4.19 15.03 2.16
CA SER A 281 3.62 15.70 3.35
C SER A 281 4.02 15.04 4.67
N PHE A 282 4.23 13.72 4.68
CA PHE A 282 4.72 12.98 5.84
C PHE A 282 6.25 12.89 5.92
N GLU A 283 6.98 13.60 5.05
CA GLU A 283 8.45 13.60 5.00
C GLU A 283 9.05 12.19 4.93
N ILE A 284 8.42 11.28 4.18
CA ILE A 284 8.85 9.88 4.15
C ILE A 284 10.22 9.78 3.49
N PRO A 285 11.22 9.17 4.15
CA PRO A 285 12.57 9.12 3.60
C PRO A 285 12.64 8.39 2.26
N HIS A 286 13.09 9.08 1.21
CA HIS A 286 13.20 8.55 -0.15
C HIS A 286 14.50 7.77 -0.41
N ARG A 287 14.95 6.95 0.54
CA ARG A 287 16.29 6.31 0.46
C ARG A 287 16.39 5.12 -0.49
N SER A 288 15.28 4.47 -0.82
CA SER A 288 15.30 3.30 -1.70
C SER A 288 14.14 3.34 -2.68
N LEU A 289 14.44 3.12 -3.97
CA LEU A 289 13.44 3.02 -5.02
C LEU A 289 12.44 1.91 -4.71
N TYR A 290 12.93 0.74 -4.30
CA TYR A 290 12.10 -0.43 -4.00
C TYR A 290 11.06 -0.12 -2.91
N THR A 291 11.45 0.64 -1.89
CA THR A 291 10.58 1.08 -0.81
C THR A 291 9.44 1.97 -1.31
N ILE A 292 9.75 2.96 -2.14
CA ILE A 292 8.76 3.90 -2.69
C ILE A 292 7.79 3.17 -3.62
N VAL A 293 8.31 2.30 -4.50
CA VAL A 293 7.47 1.54 -5.44
C VAL A 293 6.53 0.58 -4.71
N ASN A 294 6.98 -0.07 -3.63
CA ASN A 294 6.08 -0.88 -2.80
C ASN A 294 5.02 -0.01 -2.09
N GLY A 295 5.39 1.20 -1.67
CA GLY A 295 4.45 2.21 -1.19
C GLY A 295 3.33 2.48 -2.20
N LEU A 296 3.69 2.72 -3.45
CA LEU A 296 2.75 3.03 -4.54
C LEU A 296 1.81 1.88 -4.91
N LYS A 297 2.10 0.64 -4.49
CA LYS A 297 1.20 -0.50 -4.68
C LYS A 297 -0.01 -0.47 -3.73
N MET A 298 0.09 0.27 -2.62
CA MET A 298 -1.00 0.39 -1.65
C MET A 298 -2.08 1.35 -2.14
N LYS A 299 -3.32 1.15 -1.68
CA LYS A 299 -4.37 2.17 -1.80
C LYS A 299 -4.12 3.28 -0.79
N LYS A 300 -4.51 4.51 -1.13
CA LYS A 300 -4.45 5.69 -0.26
C LYS A 300 -5.03 5.44 1.14
N ASP A 301 -6.28 5.00 1.22
CA ASP A 301 -6.95 4.80 2.51
C ASP A 301 -6.24 3.74 3.37
N THR A 302 -5.74 2.68 2.72
CA THR A 302 -4.97 1.64 3.40
C THR A 302 -3.64 2.18 3.92
N PHE A 303 -2.95 3.00 3.13
CA PHE A 303 -1.70 3.64 3.55
C PHE A 303 -1.94 4.54 4.77
N LEU A 304 -2.90 5.47 4.68
CA LEU A 304 -3.21 6.42 5.74
C LEU A 304 -3.61 5.70 7.03
N ARG A 305 -4.53 4.75 6.95
CA ARG A 305 -4.97 3.97 8.13
C ARG A 305 -3.80 3.27 8.81
N ARG A 306 -2.90 2.65 8.04
CA ARG A 306 -1.75 1.91 8.59
C ARG A 306 -0.67 2.84 9.14
N TYR A 307 -0.41 3.96 8.45
CA TYR A 307 0.56 4.95 8.90
C TYR A 307 0.13 5.59 10.21
N THR A 308 -1.13 6.05 10.29
CA THR A 308 -1.69 6.61 11.54
C THR A 308 -1.77 5.57 12.67
N ALA A 309 -2.01 4.29 12.35
CA ALA A 309 -1.95 3.24 13.36
C ALA A 309 -0.53 3.00 13.90
N ILE A 310 0.50 3.14 13.05
CA ILE A 310 1.92 3.11 13.48
C ILE A 310 2.24 4.34 14.33
N GLU A 311 1.77 5.52 13.92
CA GLU A 311 1.97 6.78 14.63
C GLU A 311 1.36 6.76 16.05
N ASN A 312 0.17 6.17 16.20
CA ASN A 312 -0.52 6.06 17.48
C ASN A 312 0.00 4.93 18.38
N ASN A 313 1.00 4.16 17.94
CA ASN A 313 1.55 3.05 18.71
C ASN A 313 2.93 3.42 19.27
N LEU A 314 3.08 3.43 20.59
CA LEU A 314 4.30 3.88 21.28
C LEU A 314 5.57 3.16 20.79
N GLU A 315 5.53 1.83 20.64
CA GLU A 315 6.69 1.03 20.23
C GLU A 315 7.08 1.22 18.76
N LEU A 316 6.11 1.60 17.91
CA LEU A 316 6.36 1.80 16.48
C LEU A 316 6.61 3.27 16.09
N ALA A 317 6.05 4.22 16.84
CA ALA A 317 6.11 5.65 16.57
C ALA A 317 7.55 6.19 16.55
N ILE A 318 8.47 5.58 17.31
CA ILE A 318 9.89 5.94 17.31
C ILE A 318 10.53 5.83 15.91
N TRP A 319 9.94 5.04 15.01
CA TRP A 319 10.43 4.76 13.67
C TRP A 319 9.80 5.59 12.54
N LEU A 320 8.92 6.56 12.82
CA LEU A 320 8.16 7.29 11.78
C LEU A 320 9.04 7.96 10.70
N LYS A 321 10.24 8.42 11.05
CA LYS A 321 11.21 9.01 10.11
C LYS A 321 12.32 8.03 9.69
N HIS A 322 12.18 6.75 10.01
CA HIS A 322 13.18 5.75 9.67
C HIS A 322 13.10 5.40 8.19
N PRO A 323 14.23 5.17 7.48
CA PRO A 323 14.22 4.79 6.06
C PRO A 323 13.39 3.56 5.68
N ARG A 324 13.00 2.76 6.67
CA ARG A 324 12.19 1.54 6.49
C ARG A 324 10.72 1.72 6.92
N ILE A 325 10.27 2.91 7.29
CA ILE A 325 8.88 3.16 7.73
C ILE A 325 7.84 2.73 6.69
N MET A 326 8.14 2.95 5.41
CA MET A 326 7.27 2.55 4.32
C MET A 326 7.17 1.01 4.19
N PHE A 327 8.22 0.26 4.55
CA PHE A 327 8.12 -1.19 4.65
C PHE A 327 7.25 -1.63 5.82
N MET A 328 7.37 -0.98 6.97
CA MET A 328 6.48 -1.26 8.10
C MET A 328 5.02 -1.01 7.71
N THR A 329 4.76 0.08 6.99
CA THR A 329 3.42 0.41 6.51
C THR A 329 2.92 -0.62 5.48
N TYR A 330 3.79 -1.04 4.56
CA TYR A 330 3.46 -2.06 3.57
C TYR A 330 3.18 -3.44 4.19
N PHE A 331 4.02 -3.87 5.13
CA PHE A 331 3.93 -5.11 5.88
C PHE A 331 3.22 -4.94 7.24
N TYR A 332 2.30 -3.98 7.35
CA TYR A 332 1.67 -3.63 8.63
C TYR A 332 1.07 -4.82 9.38
N LYS A 333 0.42 -5.76 8.67
CA LYS A 333 -0.16 -6.97 9.30
C LYS A 333 0.92 -7.82 9.98
N LEU A 334 2.04 -8.04 9.30
CA LEU A 334 3.19 -8.77 9.86
C LEU A 334 3.74 -8.04 11.10
N VAL A 335 3.95 -6.73 10.97
CA VAL A 335 4.52 -5.89 12.03
C VAL A 335 3.64 -5.90 13.28
N ILE A 336 2.32 -5.72 13.12
CA ILE A 336 1.41 -5.67 14.27
C ILE A 336 1.29 -7.04 14.93
N ASN A 337 1.22 -8.14 14.17
CA ASN A 337 1.15 -9.48 14.75
C ASN A 337 2.39 -9.80 15.58
N ARG A 338 3.58 -9.49 15.04
CA ARG A 338 4.84 -9.67 15.77
C ARG A 338 4.91 -8.78 17.00
N LEU A 339 4.49 -7.52 16.90
CA LEU A 339 4.46 -6.63 18.06
C LEU A 339 3.53 -7.17 19.16
N THR A 340 2.31 -7.60 18.81
CA THR A 340 1.36 -8.18 19.77
C THR A 340 1.96 -9.40 20.47
N TYR A 341 2.55 -10.33 19.71
CA TYR A 341 3.24 -11.49 20.28
C TYR A 341 4.36 -11.08 21.24
N LEU A 342 5.21 -10.15 20.83
CA LEU A 342 6.32 -9.65 21.65
C LEU A 342 5.86 -8.91 22.91
N LYS A 343 4.70 -8.26 22.89
CA LYS A 343 4.10 -7.66 24.09
C LYS A 343 3.70 -8.74 25.09
N HIS A 344 3.12 -9.85 24.64
CA HIS A 344 2.76 -10.97 25.51
C HIS A 344 3.98 -11.61 26.17
N LEU A 345 5.13 -11.64 25.48
CA LEU A 345 6.39 -12.14 26.03
C LEU A 345 7.19 -11.10 26.82
N ASN A 346 6.69 -9.87 26.98
CA ASN A 346 7.45 -8.73 27.54
C ASN A 346 8.77 -8.42 26.80
N LEU A 347 8.90 -8.85 25.53
CA LEU A 347 10.07 -8.64 24.67
C LEU A 347 9.91 -7.43 23.73
N ALA A 348 8.76 -6.77 23.73
CA ALA A 348 8.48 -5.61 22.86
C ALA A 348 9.53 -4.48 23.00
N ASN A 349 10.05 -4.29 24.21
CA ASN A 349 11.06 -3.30 24.55
C ASN A 349 12.43 -3.53 23.88
N ASN A 350 12.76 -4.79 23.59
CA ASN A 350 14.03 -5.20 22.97
C ASN A 350 13.92 -5.28 21.44
N ALA A 351 12.70 -5.18 20.92
CA ALA A 351 12.45 -5.25 19.49
C ALA A 351 12.78 -3.93 18.80
N ASN A 352 13.24 -4.05 17.57
CA ASN A 352 13.55 -2.90 16.72
C ASN A 352 12.94 -3.09 15.34
N ILE A 353 13.08 -2.08 14.48
CA ILE A 353 12.54 -2.13 13.11
C ILE A 353 13.01 -3.35 12.29
N ASN A 354 14.19 -3.90 12.57
CA ASN A 354 14.63 -5.11 11.89
C ASN A 354 13.91 -6.34 12.44
N THR A 355 13.70 -6.46 13.75
CA THR A 355 12.91 -7.53 14.37
C THR A 355 11.51 -7.63 13.75
N TYR A 356 10.84 -6.49 13.54
CA TYR A 356 9.49 -6.50 12.95
C TYR A 356 9.46 -6.86 11.45
N LEU A 357 10.55 -6.57 10.72
CA LEU A 357 10.63 -6.73 9.26
C LEU A 357 11.50 -7.91 8.81
N SER A 358 12.10 -8.64 9.74
CA SER A 358 13.04 -9.72 9.41
C SER A 358 12.33 -10.91 8.79
N ASN A 359 13.12 -11.79 8.16
CA ASN A 359 12.63 -13.11 7.81
C ASN A 359 12.29 -13.91 9.09
N LYS A 360 11.66 -15.06 8.85
CA LYS A 360 11.21 -15.98 9.89
C LYS A 360 12.35 -16.47 10.78
N GLU A 361 13.43 -16.98 10.18
CA GLU A 361 14.59 -17.51 10.90
C GLU A 361 15.21 -16.49 11.86
N PHE A 362 15.39 -15.25 11.42
CA PHE A 362 15.94 -14.20 12.28
C PHE A 362 14.97 -13.84 13.42
N PHE A 363 13.65 -13.86 13.16
CA PHE A 363 12.66 -13.61 14.19
C PHE A 363 12.64 -14.73 15.24
N SER A 364 12.72 -16.00 14.83
CA SER A 364 12.86 -17.16 15.73
C SER A 364 14.10 -17.03 16.62
N ARG A 365 15.27 -16.73 16.04
CA ARG A 365 16.50 -16.49 16.82
C ARG A 365 16.40 -15.30 17.77
N PHE A 366 15.55 -14.32 17.47
CA PHE A 366 15.27 -13.22 18.40
C PHE A 366 14.45 -13.69 19.61
N LEU A 367 13.46 -14.56 19.38
CA LEU A 367 12.65 -15.15 20.46
C LEU A 367 13.48 -16.06 21.37
N GLU A 368 14.44 -16.79 20.80
CA GLU A 368 15.42 -17.60 21.55
C GLU A 368 16.46 -16.77 22.34
N GLY A 369 16.45 -15.44 22.21
CA GLY A 369 17.44 -14.57 22.87
C GLY A 369 18.82 -14.53 22.21
N ASN A 370 18.97 -15.10 21.01
CA ASN A 370 20.25 -15.25 20.31
C ASN A 370 20.68 -14.02 19.49
N THR A 371 19.92 -12.92 19.46
CA THR A 371 20.19 -11.78 18.55
C THR A 371 20.12 -10.39 19.21
N TYR A 372 21.22 -9.98 19.86
CA TYR A 372 21.42 -8.59 20.34
C TYR A 372 22.20 -7.70 19.34
N VAL A 373 22.54 -8.24 18.17
CA VAL A 373 23.64 -7.77 17.31
C VAL A 373 23.37 -6.42 16.61
N ALA A 374 22.14 -5.86 16.68
CA ALA A 374 21.78 -4.63 15.95
C ALA A 374 21.56 -3.37 16.81
N ALA A 375 21.65 -3.45 18.14
CA ALA A 375 21.26 -2.36 19.05
C ALA A 375 21.97 -1.02 18.76
N GLY A 376 23.27 -1.06 18.43
CA GLY A 376 24.08 0.16 18.21
C GLY A 376 23.63 1.02 17.03
N LYS A 377 23.24 0.40 15.89
CA LYS A 377 22.78 1.16 14.70
C LYS A 377 21.43 1.83 14.96
N HIS A 378 20.55 1.16 15.70
CA HIS A 378 19.23 1.66 16.04
C HIS A 378 19.29 2.75 17.12
N LEU A 379 20.14 2.56 18.12
CA LEU A 379 20.45 3.60 19.10
C LEU A 379 21.03 4.85 18.42
N ALA A 380 22.00 4.67 17.50
CA ALA A 380 22.54 5.78 16.73
C ALA A 380 21.47 6.53 15.92
N TYR A 381 20.45 5.83 15.40
CA TYR A 381 19.32 6.47 14.74
C TYR A 381 18.49 7.33 15.71
N ILE A 382 18.19 6.83 16.91
CA ILE A 382 17.44 7.58 17.93
C ILE A 382 18.23 8.80 18.38
N LEU A 383 19.54 8.66 18.64
CA LEU A 383 20.39 9.79 19.01
C LEU A 383 20.43 10.86 17.91
N ARG A 384 20.52 10.47 16.63
CA ARG A 384 20.45 11.43 15.51
C ARG A 384 19.13 12.16 15.45
N LYS A 385 18.02 11.43 15.68
CA LYS A 385 16.67 11.97 15.64
C LYS A 385 16.45 12.97 16.79
N GLU A 386 16.87 12.62 18.00
CA GLU A 386 16.52 13.39 19.21
C GLU A 386 17.55 14.47 19.57
N LEU A 387 18.84 14.24 19.30
CA LEU A 387 19.96 15.14 19.68
C LEU A 387 20.63 15.84 18.49
N GLY A 388 20.41 15.36 17.26
CA GLY A 388 21.03 15.92 16.04
C GLY A 388 22.17 15.07 15.46
N HIS A 389 22.52 15.36 14.21
CA HIS A 389 23.48 14.56 13.43
C HIS A 389 24.94 14.68 13.90
N ASP A 390 25.33 15.80 14.48
CA ASP A 390 26.68 16.11 14.98
C ASP A 390 26.98 15.43 16.32
N LYS A 391 25.95 15.05 17.08
CA LYS A 391 26.08 14.48 18.42
C LYS A 391 26.21 12.96 18.47
N VAL A 392 26.37 12.27 17.34
CA VAL A 392 26.47 10.79 17.29
C VAL A 392 27.73 10.25 17.98
N HIS A 393 28.75 11.08 18.15
CA HIS A 393 29.99 10.71 18.84
C HIS A 393 29.76 10.25 20.29
N VAL A 394 28.66 10.67 20.94
CA VAL A 394 28.29 10.25 22.31
C VAL A 394 27.96 8.76 22.42
N LEU A 395 27.75 8.06 21.29
CA LEU A 395 27.47 6.64 21.25
C LEU A 395 28.56 5.81 21.94
N SER A 396 29.84 6.19 21.78
CA SER A 396 30.96 5.49 22.43
C SER A 396 30.89 5.61 23.95
N SER A 397 30.43 6.75 24.49
CA SER A 397 30.24 6.97 25.93
C SER A 397 29.10 6.13 26.51
N ILE A 398 28.00 5.97 25.75
CA ILE A 398 26.89 5.08 26.14
C ILE A 398 27.37 3.62 26.15
N GLN A 399 28.15 3.22 25.14
CA GLN A 399 28.64 1.85 24.98
C GLN A 399 29.57 1.37 26.11
N ARG A 400 30.10 2.30 26.93
CA ARG A 400 30.87 1.96 28.13
C ARG A 400 30.02 1.36 29.26
N HIS A 401 28.71 1.58 29.25
CA HIS A 401 27.83 1.08 30.30
C HIS A 401 27.54 -0.40 30.10
N PRO A 402 27.73 -1.30 31.09
CA PRO A 402 27.66 -2.76 30.88
C PRO A 402 26.35 -3.23 30.24
N TYR A 403 25.23 -2.61 30.62
CA TYR A 403 23.90 -3.02 30.20
C TYR A 403 23.26 -2.18 29.08
N TRP A 404 24.02 -1.34 28.37
CA TRP A 404 23.45 -0.44 27.36
C TRP A 404 22.62 -1.16 26.26
N ARG A 405 22.92 -2.43 25.99
CA ARG A 405 22.24 -3.26 24.98
C ARG A 405 20.86 -3.76 25.40
N TYR A 406 20.59 -3.78 26.69
CA TYR A 406 19.37 -4.34 27.28
C TYR A 406 18.34 -3.28 27.61
N VAL A 407 18.71 -2.01 27.56
CA VAL A 407 17.79 -0.91 27.80
C VAL A 407 16.90 -0.69 26.58
N SER A 408 15.59 -0.60 26.81
CA SER A 408 14.59 -0.35 25.78
C SER A 408 14.90 0.92 24.98
N LEU A 409 14.84 0.82 23.66
CA LEU A 409 14.98 1.98 22.77
C LEU A 409 13.85 2.99 22.97
N THR A 410 12.65 2.51 23.33
CA THR A 410 11.50 3.37 23.66
C THR A 410 11.79 4.18 24.93
N GLN A 411 12.29 3.53 25.99
CA GLN A 411 12.68 4.20 27.24
C GLN A 411 13.76 5.25 26.98
N ILE A 412 14.80 4.92 26.20
CA ILE A 412 15.85 5.87 25.85
C ILE A 412 15.27 7.11 25.14
N SER A 413 14.35 6.90 24.19
CA SER A 413 13.69 8.00 23.47
C SER A 413 12.85 8.87 24.40
N GLU A 414 12.06 8.27 25.29
CA GLU A 414 11.23 8.99 26.28
C GLU A 414 12.09 9.77 27.28
N THR A 415 13.13 9.15 27.82
CA THR A 415 14.06 9.81 28.75
C THR A 415 14.77 11.00 28.09
N ILE A 416 15.19 10.89 26.83
CA ILE A 416 15.78 12.04 26.11
C ILE A 416 14.76 13.17 25.95
N GLN A 417 13.51 12.85 25.58
CA GLN A 417 12.46 13.86 25.43
C GLN A 417 12.19 14.59 26.74
N TYR A 418 12.04 13.85 27.83
CA TYR A 418 11.90 14.41 29.18
C TYR A 418 13.09 15.32 29.55
N LEU A 419 14.32 14.86 29.36
CA LEU A 419 15.50 15.65 29.72
C LEU A 419 15.59 16.95 28.90
N LYS A 420 15.13 16.95 27.64
CA LYS A 420 15.10 18.15 26.79
C LYS A 420 14.12 19.22 27.27
N GLU A 421 13.15 18.87 28.09
CA GLU A 421 12.23 19.85 28.70
C GLU A 421 12.93 20.68 29.79
N HIS A 422 13.99 20.13 30.41
CA HIS A 422 14.65 20.74 31.56
C HIS A 422 16.13 21.09 31.34
N PHE A 423 16.79 20.48 30.37
CA PHE A 423 18.23 20.60 30.14
C PHE A 423 18.55 20.85 28.66
N SER A 424 19.62 21.62 28.42
CA SER A 424 20.14 21.79 27.06
C SER A 424 20.71 20.47 26.51
N ILE A 425 20.72 20.32 25.19
CA ILE A 425 21.28 19.14 24.52
C ILE A 425 22.76 18.93 24.90
N ASP A 426 23.54 20.00 25.05
CA ASP A 426 24.95 19.91 25.44
C ASP A 426 25.12 19.32 26.86
N ASN A 427 24.27 19.73 27.79
CA ASN A 427 24.26 19.20 29.17
C ASN A 427 23.92 17.70 29.20
N ILE A 428 22.94 17.29 28.37
CA ILE A 428 22.56 15.88 28.21
C ILE A 428 23.72 15.10 27.59
N CYS A 429 24.35 15.61 26.53
CA CYS A 429 25.48 14.95 25.87
C CYS A 429 26.67 14.72 26.79
N LYS A 430 26.98 15.68 27.69
CA LYS A 430 28.05 15.54 28.69
C LYS A 430 27.76 14.44 29.72
N ASN A 431 26.48 14.16 30.00
CA ASN A 431 26.04 13.15 30.96
C ASN A 431 25.22 12.04 30.30
N ILE A 432 25.56 11.67 29.06
CA ILE A 432 24.67 10.88 28.18
C ILE A 432 24.23 9.53 28.75
N GLN A 433 24.98 8.93 29.65
CA GLN A 433 24.63 7.65 30.27
C GLN A 433 23.32 7.72 31.07
N ILE A 434 22.90 8.91 31.51
CA ILE A 434 21.64 9.11 32.23
C ILE A 434 20.41 8.66 31.42
N ILE A 435 20.48 8.66 30.08
CA ILE A 435 19.36 8.25 29.23
C ILE A 435 19.02 6.76 29.36
N LEU A 436 19.92 5.97 29.94
CA LEU A 436 19.74 4.54 30.16
C LEU A 436 18.83 4.25 31.36
N TYR A 437 18.59 5.23 32.22
CA TYR A 437 17.85 5.05 33.47
C TYR A 437 16.36 5.34 33.27
N PRO A 438 15.47 4.71 34.05
CA PRO A 438 14.04 4.99 33.98
C PRO A 438 13.73 6.44 34.35
N MET A 439 12.87 7.08 33.55
CA MET A 439 12.46 8.48 33.75
C MET A 439 11.96 8.77 35.17
N SER A 440 11.16 7.89 35.75
CA SER A 440 10.63 8.04 37.11
C SER A 440 11.73 8.08 38.18
N THR A 441 12.79 7.28 38.02
CA THR A 441 13.92 7.26 38.96
C THR A 441 14.76 8.52 38.81
N ILE A 442 14.95 9.01 37.59
CA ILE A 442 15.66 10.26 37.31
C ILE A 442 14.91 11.44 37.95
N ASP A 443 13.62 11.57 37.69
CA ASP A 443 12.79 12.64 38.22
C ASP A 443 12.79 12.66 39.76
N ASN A 444 12.54 11.51 40.40
CA ASN A 444 12.60 11.41 41.86
C ASN A 444 13.97 11.81 42.43
N THR A 445 15.06 11.40 41.77
CA THR A 445 16.43 11.71 42.24
C THR A 445 16.75 13.18 42.04
N LEU A 446 16.35 13.78 40.92
CA LEU A 446 16.49 15.22 40.69
C LEU A 446 15.70 16.03 41.71
N ASN A 447 14.46 15.64 42.00
CA ASN A 447 13.62 16.33 42.98
C ASN A 447 14.21 16.28 44.41
N LEU A 448 14.83 15.16 44.78
CA LEU A 448 15.57 15.05 46.04
C LEU A 448 16.82 15.95 46.04
N LEU A 449 17.59 15.93 44.96
CA LEU A 449 18.79 16.77 44.82
C LEU A 449 18.45 18.27 44.88
N TYR A 450 17.38 18.71 44.21
CA TYR A 450 16.95 20.10 44.29
C TYR A 450 16.56 20.49 45.71
N LYS A 451 15.91 19.62 46.48
CA LYS A 451 15.60 19.86 47.89
C LYS A 451 16.85 19.92 48.76
N GLU A 452 17.77 18.96 48.61
CA GLU A 452 19.03 18.91 49.37
C GLU A 452 19.91 20.12 49.09
N CYS A 453 20.05 20.52 47.82
CA CYS A 453 20.88 21.66 47.42
C CYS A 453 20.24 23.01 47.78
N SER A 454 18.90 23.11 47.80
CA SER A 454 18.21 24.35 48.21
C SER A 454 18.34 24.65 49.71
N LEU A 455 18.67 23.63 50.53
CA LEU A 455 18.86 23.77 51.97
C LEU A 455 20.32 24.11 52.34
N GLN A 456 21.26 23.99 51.41
CA GLN A 456 22.67 24.30 51.62
C GLN A 456 22.99 25.69 51.05
N ASP A 457 23.02 26.70 51.91
CA ASP A 457 23.43 28.06 51.53
C ASP A 457 24.83 28.05 50.88
N GLY A 458 24.90 28.39 49.59
CA GLY A 458 26.15 28.73 48.89
C GLY A 458 26.56 27.88 47.69
N TYR A 459 25.92 26.74 47.40
CA TYR A 459 26.27 25.92 46.23
C TYR A 459 25.31 26.10 45.04
N ASN A 460 25.66 26.99 44.12
CA ASN A 460 24.97 27.14 42.84
C ASN A 460 25.49 26.12 41.82
N TYR A 461 24.92 24.91 41.80
CA TYR A 461 25.27 23.91 40.81
C TYR A 461 24.74 24.29 39.42
N THR A 462 25.58 24.08 38.41
CA THR A 462 25.16 24.19 37.00
C THR A 462 24.25 23.02 36.62
N PRO A 463 23.40 23.15 35.58
CA PRO A 463 22.55 22.05 35.12
C PRO A 463 23.35 20.78 34.72
N THR A 464 24.57 20.95 34.20
CA THR A 464 25.48 19.82 33.92
C THR A 464 25.88 19.08 35.19
N GLN A 465 26.16 19.81 36.27
CA GLN A 465 26.54 19.24 37.57
C GLN A 465 25.34 18.55 38.23
N TYR A 466 24.12 19.09 38.11
CA TYR A 466 22.92 18.41 38.58
C TYR A 466 22.70 17.06 37.91
N LEU A 467 22.89 16.96 36.58
CA LEU A 467 22.81 15.68 35.88
C LEU A 467 23.92 14.71 36.30
N ALA A 468 25.13 15.20 36.51
CA ALA A 468 26.25 14.37 36.97
C ALA A 468 25.99 13.82 38.39
N LEU A 469 25.51 14.66 39.30
CA LEU A 469 25.13 14.28 40.66
C LEU A 469 23.95 13.33 40.67
N CYS A 470 22.97 13.54 39.79
CA CYS A 470 21.84 12.61 39.61
C CYS A 470 22.34 11.23 39.21
N LEU A 471 23.20 11.15 38.19
CA LEU A 471 23.78 9.89 37.74
C LEU A 471 24.58 9.20 38.86
N TYR A 472 25.37 9.98 39.60
CA TYR A 472 26.10 9.48 40.77
C TYR A 472 25.17 8.90 41.83
N LYS A 473 24.11 9.61 42.22
CA LYS A 473 23.14 9.15 43.23
C LYS A 473 22.34 7.93 42.78
N LEU A 474 22.04 7.83 41.48
CA LEU A 474 21.40 6.65 40.90
C LEU A 474 22.31 5.43 41.06
N GLU A 475 23.58 5.53 40.67
CA GLU A 475 24.53 4.40 40.73
C GLU A 475 25.06 4.11 42.13
N GLN A 476 25.12 5.11 43.02
CA GLN A 476 25.55 4.92 44.41
C GLN A 476 24.72 3.87 45.13
N LYS A 477 23.41 3.81 44.85
CA LYS A 477 22.49 2.81 45.43
C LYS A 477 22.76 1.38 44.94
N HIS A 478 23.45 1.24 43.82
CA HIS A 478 23.77 -0.01 43.16
C HIS A 478 25.28 -0.28 43.13
N HIS A 479 26.06 0.39 43.99
CA HIS A 479 27.51 0.22 44.08
C HIS A 479 28.25 0.38 42.73
N PHE A 480 27.72 1.22 41.84
CA PHE A 480 28.27 1.47 40.50
C PHE A 480 28.38 0.22 39.61
N SER A 481 27.53 -0.79 39.84
CA SER A 481 27.46 -2.00 39.01
C SER A 481 26.79 -1.76 37.64
N GLY A 482 26.11 -0.63 37.45
CA GLY A 482 25.24 -0.37 36.32
C GLY A 482 23.83 -0.94 36.47
N ASP A 483 23.51 -1.63 37.57
CA ASP A 483 22.19 -2.26 37.78
C ASP A 483 21.07 -1.23 38.01
N GLY A 484 21.40 0.05 38.17
CA GLY A 484 20.42 1.13 38.31
C GLY A 484 19.53 1.35 37.07
N VAL A 485 19.88 0.76 35.93
CA VAL A 485 19.07 0.82 34.71
C VAL A 485 17.83 -0.09 34.75
N TRP A 486 17.81 -1.10 35.62
CA TRP A 486 16.73 -2.07 35.67
C TRP A 486 15.50 -1.50 36.37
N GLN A 487 14.34 -1.61 35.72
CA GLN A 487 13.07 -1.34 36.37
C GLN A 487 12.76 -2.48 37.34
N THR A 488 12.29 -2.18 38.55
CA THR A 488 11.94 -3.15 39.61
C THR A 488 10.83 -4.17 39.23
N LYS A 489 10.36 -4.15 37.97
CA LYS A 489 9.28 -4.99 37.43
C LYS A 489 9.65 -5.72 36.13
N MET A 490 10.93 -6.06 35.91
CA MET A 490 11.25 -7.06 34.88
C MET A 490 11.14 -8.45 35.48
N SER A 491 9.97 -9.10 35.33
CA SER A 491 9.91 -10.55 35.43
C SER A 491 10.73 -11.10 34.27
N VAL A 492 11.91 -11.66 34.58
CA VAL A 492 12.69 -12.46 33.63
C VAL A 492 11.85 -13.69 33.31
N PHE A 493 11.00 -13.60 32.29
CA PHE A 493 10.35 -14.77 31.76
C PHE A 493 11.42 -15.52 30.98
N ASN A 494 11.86 -16.65 31.53
CA ASN A 494 12.75 -17.57 30.85
C ASN A 494 11.89 -18.25 29.76
N PRO A 495 12.19 -18.10 28.46
CA PRO A 495 11.38 -18.67 27.40
C PRO A 495 11.70 -20.17 27.26
N ASN A 496 11.51 -20.94 28.32
CA ASN A 496 11.53 -22.40 28.27
C ASN A 496 10.18 -22.96 27.77
N VAL A 497 9.40 -22.18 27.01
CA VAL A 497 8.06 -22.59 26.57
C VAL A 497 8.12 -23.40 25.26
N LEU A 498 9.29 -23.51 24.59
CA LEU A 498 9.43 -24.27 23.36
C LEU A 498 10.73 -25.08 23.42
N GLU A 499 10.62 -26.35 23.84
CA GLU A 499 11.74 -27.28 23.90
C GLU A 499 12.14 -27.82 22.51
N ASP A 500 11.30 -27.63 21.47
CA ASP A 500 11.56 -28.12 20.11
C ASP A 500 11.57 -27.01 19.03
N GLY A 501 12.66 -26.94 18.26
CA GLY A 501 12.84 -25.96 17.18
C GLY A 501 11.88 -26.12 16.00
N TYR A 502 11.20 -27.27 15.88
CA TYR A 502 10.17 -27.52 14.86
C TYR A 502 8.87 -26.77 15.18
N GLU A 503 8.47 -26.74 16.45
CA GLU A 503 7.27 -26.03 16.94
C GLU A 503 7.41 -24.50 16.82
N LEU A 504 8.62 -23.97 17.06
CA LEU A 504 8.90 -22.55 16.91
C LEU A 504 8.75 -22.08 15.45
N HIS A 505 9.08 -22.93 14.48
CA HIS A 505 8.91 -22.61 13.07
C HIS A 505 7.40 -22.50 12.75
N GLU A 506 6.58 -23.48 13.10
CA GLU A 506 5.13 -23.42 12.85
C GLU A 506 4.46 -22.24 13.58
N LEU A 507 4.87 -21.96 14.81
CA LEU A 507 4.39 -20.81 15.58
C LEU A 507 4.69 -19.47 14.87
N VAL A 508 5.90 -19.29 14.34
CA VAL A 508 6.24 -18.03 13.64
C VAL A 508 5.47 -17.88 12.33
N ASP A 509 5.11 -18.97 11.65
CA ASP A 509 4.19 -18.87 10.51
C ASP A 509 2.79 -18.44 10.94
N HIS A 510 2.28 -19.00 12.03
CA HIS A 510 1.01 -18.58 12.61
C HIS A 510 1.03 -17.12 13.04
N ILE A 511 2.11 -16.63 13.66
CA ILE A 511 2.28 -15.20 13.97
C ILE A 511 2.29 -14.36 12.69
N ASN A 512 3.04 -14.75 11.67
CA ASN A 512 3.18 -13.97 10.44
C ASN A 512 1.88 -13.92 9.61
N HIS A 513 1.04 -14.96 9.69
CA HIS A 513 -0.14 -15.13 8.82
C HIS A 513 -1.49 -15.01 9.53
N GLY A 514 -1.52 -15.15 10.86
CA GLY A 514 -2.71 -15.20 11.71
C GLY A 514 -3.68 -14.03 11.52
N TYR A 515 -4.96 -14.28 11.76
CA TYR A 515 -6.04 -13.29 11.63
C TYR A 515 -6.14 -12.42 12.90
N ASN A 516 -6.33 -11.11 12.69
CA ASN A 516 -6.45 -10.09 13.73
C ASN A 516 -7.81 -10.05 14.43
N GLU A 517 -8.62 -11.11 14.33
CA GLU A 517 -9.94 -11.14 14.97
C GLU A 517 -9.83 -11.29 16.50
N VAL A 518 -8.66 -11.64 17.01
CA VAL A 518 -8.41 -11.89 18.44
C VAL A 518 -7.89 -10.65 19.20
N ILE A 519 -8.09 -9.44 18.65
CA ILE A 519 -7.67 -8.16 19.27
C ILE A 519 -8.43 -7.88 20.60
N ASN A 520 -9.45 -8.65 20.95
CA ASN A 520 -10.24 -8.47 22.18
C ASN A 520 -10.10 -9.61 23.21
N SER A 521 -9.16 -10.54 23.06
CA SER A 521 -8.99 -11.61 24.05
C SER A 521 -7.94 -11.24 25.09
N ASN A 522 -8.22 -11.55 26.36
CA ASN A 522 -7.23 -11.60 27.43
C ASN A 522 -6.00 -12.42 26.96
N GLY A 523 -4.77 -11.99 27.28
CA GLY A 523 -3.53 -12.58 26.79
C GLY A 523 -3.42 -14.10 26.96
N ALA A 524 -4.07 -14.67 27.98
CA ALA A 524 -4.15 -16.13 28.15
C ALA A 524 -4.97 -16.82 27.03
N ALA A 525 -6.11 -16.26 26.64
CA ALA A 525 -7.00 -16.83 25.62
C ALA A 525 -6.43 -16.71 24.19
N TRP A 526 -5.55 -15.73 23.93
CA TRP A 526 -4.83 -15.66 22.65
C TRP A 526 -3.69 -16.67 22.58
N LEU A 527 -2.97 -16.88 23.68
CA LEU A 527 -1.92 -17.89 23.78
C LEU A 527 -2.50 -19.31 23.70
N GLU A 528 -3.62 -19.58 24.37
CA GLU A 528 -4.37 -20.83 24.26
C GLU A 528 -4.88 -21.08 22.83
N HIS A 529 -5.35 -20.05 22.11
CA HIS A 529 -5.73 -20.17 20.70
C HIS A 529 -4.53 -20.52 19.81
N LEU A 530 -3.33 -20.03 20.12
CA LEU A 530 -2.11 -20.36 19.36
C LEU A 530 -1.57 -21.75 19.68
N LEU A 531 -1.81 -22.27 20.88
CA LEU A 531 -1.39 -23.61 21.31
C LEU A 531 -2.41 -24.71 20.97
N GLN A 532 -3.57 -24.35 20.42
CA GLN A 532 -4.61 -25.30 19.98
C GLN A 532 -4.39 -25.85 18.56
N TYR A 533 -3.34 -25.43 17.85
CA TYR A 533 -3.02 -25.85 16.49
C TYR A 533 -1.56 -26.26 16.34
#